data_AF-A0A9N8LVF7-F1
#
_entry.id   AF-A0A9N8LVF7-F1
#
_cell.length_a   1.000
_cell.length_b   1.000
_cell.length_c   1.000
_cell.angle_alpha   90.00
_cell.angle_beta   90.00
_cell.angle_gamma   90.00
#
_symmetry.space_group_name_H-M   'P 1'
#
loop_
_entity.id
_entity.type
_entity.pdbx_description
1 polymer ?
#
loop_
_entity_poly.entity_id
_entity_poly.type
_entity_poly.pdbx_seq_one_letter_code
_entity_poly.pdbx_strand_id
1 'polypeptide(L)'
;RCIYTSPIKALSNQKFRDFKQTFGAQNVGILTGDVQINPEAPCLIMTTEILRSMLYRGADLIRDIEFVIFDEVHYVNDLERGVVWEEVIILCPSHVNLILLSATVPNTKEFADWVGRTKKKDIYVISTPKRAVPLEHFLYAGKELHKIVDANGQFQTGGMREAGEALRRRQ
;
A
#
# COMPACT_ATOMS: atom_id res chain seq x y z
N ARG A 1 -15.02 14.78 3.22
CA ARG A 1 -13.53 14.80 3.25
C ARG A 1 -12.99 13.39 2.99
N CYS A 2 -11.74 13.27 2.53
CA CYS A 2 -11.05 12.01 2.31
C CYS A 2 -9.81 11.92 3.22
N ILE A 3 -9.61 10.78 3.87
CA ILE A 3 -8.34 10.45 4.51
C ILE A 3 -7.56 9.50 3.61
N TYR A 4 -6.26 9.73 3.47
CA TYR A 4 -5.29 8.77 2.95
C TYR A 4 -4.39 8.30 4.09
N THR A 5 -4.34 6.98 4.31
CA THR A 5 -3.48 6.36 5.31
C THR A 5 -2.37 5.55 4.67
N SER A 6 -1.19 5.59 5.28
CA SER A 6 -0.03 4.78 4.90
C SER A 6 0.64 4.24 6.17
N PRO A 7 1.19 3.02 6.16
CA PRO A 7 1.84 2.41 7.31
C PRO A 7 3.18 3.07 7.66
N ILE A 8 3.78 3.85 6.75
CA ILE A 8 5.13 4.42 6.93
C ILE A 8 5.09 5.93 6.74
N LYS A 9 5.66 6.66 7.71
CA LYS A 9 5.75 8.14 7.68
C LYS A 9 6.47 8.67 6.44
N ALA A 10 7.54 8.01 6.01
CA ALA A 10 8.27 8.39 4.81
C ALA A 10 7.39 8.34 3.55
N LEU A 11 6.56 7.30 3.42
CA LEU A 11 5.59 7.18 2.33
C LEU A 11 4.49 8.25 2.44
N SER A 12 3.99 8.55 3.64
CA SER A 12 3.05 9.65 3.85
C SER A 12 3.60 11.01 3.37
N ASN A 13 4.87 11.30 3.65
CA ASN A 13 5.53 12.52 3.17
C ASN A 13 5.72 12.55 1.65
N GLN A 14 6.04 11.40 1.05
CA GLN A 14 6.11 11.28 -0.41
C GLN A 14 4.75 11.55 -1.04
N LYS A 15 3.71 10.84 -0.59
CA LYS A 15 2.33 11.02 -1.07
C LYS A 15 1.81 12.43 -0.86
N PHE A 16 2.21 13.10 0.22
CA PHE A 16 1.86 14.51 0.44
C PHE A 16 2.42 15.43 -0.64
N ARG A 17 3.66 15.23 -1.06
CA ARG A 17 4.25 15.99 -2.18
C ARG A 17 3.53 15.69 -3.49
N ASP A 18 3.32 14.41 -3.77
CA ASP A 18 2.67 13.96 -5.01
C ASP A 18 1.23 14.49 -5.12
N PHE A 19 0.46 14.41 -4.02
CA PHE A 19 -0.92 14.87 -3.98
C PHE A 19 -1.01 16.39 -4.03
N LYS A 20 -0.09 17.13 -3.40
CA LYS A 20 -0.05 18.59 -3.53
C LYS A 20 0.23 19.01 -4.97
N GLN A 21 1.10 18.30 -5.69
CA GLN A 21 1.37 18.57 -7.10
C GLN A 21 0.15 18.25 -7.96
N THR A 22 -0.57 17.18 -7.65
CA THR A 22 -1.71 16.70 -8.45
C THR A 22 -3.00 17.49 -8.20
N PHE A 23 -3.30 17.80 -6.94
CA PHE A 23 -4.60 18.36 -6.50
C PHE A 23 -4.51 19.81 -5.98
N GLY A 24 -3.32 20.38 -5.89
CA GLY A 24 -3.10 21.73 -5.38
C GLY A 24 -2.81 21.77 -3.87
N ALA A 25 -1.93 22.69 -3.47
CA ALA A 25 -1.41 22.77 -2.10
C ALA A 25 -2.47 23.07 -1.03
N GLN A 26 -3.53 23.79 -1.40
CA GLN A 26 -4.64 24.17 -0.54
C GLN A 26 -5.59 23.01 -0.23
N ASN A 27 -5.61 21.97 -1.08
CA ASN A 27 -6.55 20.86 -0.99
C ASN A 27 -5.99 19.66 -0.21
N VAL A 28 -4.72 19.69 0.15
CA VAL A 28 -4.02 18.55 0.76
C VAL A 28 -3.35 18.97 2.05
N GLY A 29 -3.63 18.21 3.10
CA GLY A 29 -3.00 18.33 4.41
C GLY A 29 -2.28 17.05 4.79
N ILE A 30 -1.42 17.15 5.80
CA ILE A 30 -0.74 16.00 6.40
C ILE A 30 -0.79 16.11 7.92
N LEU A 31 -1.19 15.01 8.57
CA LEU A 31 -1.23 14.82 10.02
C LEU A 31 -0.30 13.67 10.39
N THR A 32 0.80 13.97 11.06
CA THR A 32 1.70 12.98 11.66
C THR A 32 1.90 13.32 13.13
N GLY A 33 2.55 12.43 13.89
CA GLY A 33 2.83 12.69 15.31
C GLY A 33 3.65 13.96 15.56
N ASP A 34 4.49 14.37 14.60
CA ASP A 34 5.41 15.50 14.76
C ASP A 34 4.99 16.75 13.98
N VAL A 35 4.17 16.60 12.94
CA VAL A 35 3.86 17.67 11.99
C VAL A 35 2.38 17.63 11.60
N GLN A 36 1.74 18.80 11.68
CA GLN A 36 0.39 19.06 11.21
C GLN A 36 0.42 20.22 10.21
N ILE A 37 0.08 19.95 8.97
CA ILE A 37 0.02 20.96 7.90
C ILE A 37 -1.35 20.89 7.25
N ASN A 38 -2.01 22.05 7.13
CA ASN A 38 -3.32 22.21 6.49
C ASN A 38 -4.37 21.20 6.99
N PRO A 39 -4.69 21.16 8.30
CA PRO A 39 -5.61 20.17 8.88
C PRO A 39 -7.06 20.31 8.38
N GLU A 40 -7.42 21.48 7.84
CA GLU A 40 -8.74 21.73 7.27
C GLU A 40 -8.85 21.32 5.80
N ALA A 41 -7.80 20.73 5.24
CA ALA A 41 -7.81 20.26 3.87
C ALA A 41 -8.92 19.22 3.62
N PRO A 42 -9.54 19.23 2.43
CA PRO A 42 -10.49 18.20 2.04
C PRO A 42 -9.86 16.80 1.92
N CYS A 43 -8.55 16.72 1.60
CA CYS A 43 -7.76 15.48 1.59
C CYS A 43 -6.68 15.53 2.66
N LEU A 44 -6.70 14.59 3.61
CA LEU A 44 -5.73 14.52 4.70
C LEU A 44 -4.92 13.24 4.61
N ILE A 45 -3.61 13.39 4.58
CA ILE A 45 -2.67 12.27 4.61
C ILE A 45 -2.22 12.06 6.06
N MET A 46 -2.26 10.83 6.55
CA MET A 46 -1.77 10.49 7.88
C MET A 46 -1.24 9.06 7.95
N THR A 47 -0.65 8.68 9.08
CA THR A 47 -0.35 7.26 9.32
C THR A 47 -1.57 6.56 9.92
N THR A 48 -1.64 5.24 9.79
CA THR A 48 -2.74 4.44 10.32
C THR A 48 -2.89 4.59 11.84
N GLU A 49 -1.79 4.78 12.57
CA GLU A 49 -1.78 5.01 14.02
C GLU A 49 -2.39 6.35 14.41
N ILE A 50 -2.19 7.40 13.59
CA ILE A 50 -2.81 8.71 13.83
C ILE A 50 -4.32 8.61 13.62
N LEU A 51 -4.76 7.95 12.55
CA LEU A 51 -6.19 7.70 12.33
C LEU A 51 -6.81 6.91 13.49
N ARG A 52 -6.14 5.85 13.94
CA ARG A 52 -6.56 5.07 15.12
C ARG A 52 -6.76 5.96 16.34
N SER A 53 -5.76 6.79 16.65
CA SER A 53 -5.83 7.73 17.78
C SER A 53 -7.02 8.69 17.67
N MET A 54 -7.31 9.19 16.46
CA MET A 54 -8.46 10.06 16.20
C MET A 54 -9.79 9.35 16.39
N LEU A 55 -9.89 8.08 15.97
CA LEU A 55 -11.08 7.25 16.16
C LEU A 55 -11.34 6.97 17.65
N TYR A 56 -10.31 6.61 18.43
CA TYR A 56 -10.46 6.40 19.88
C TYR A 56 -10.87 7.66 20.63
N ARG A 57 -10.38 8.83 20.21
CA ARG A 57 -10.72 10.12 20.82
C ARG A 57 -12.09 10.65 20.40
N GLY A 58 -12.74 10.04 19.40
CA GLY A 58 -14.00 10.52 18.85
C GLY A 58 -13.87 11.92 18.21
N ALA A 59 -12.75 12.19 17.52
CA ALA A 59 -12.49 13.51 16.96
C ALA A 59 -13.63 13.95 16.01
N ASP A 60 -14.10 15.19 16.15
CA ASP A 60 -15.22 15.71 15.36
C ASP A 60 -14.97 15.65 13.85
N LEU A 61 -13.71 15.75 13.43
CA LEU A 61 -13.28 15.59 12.04
C LEU A 61 -13.78 14.29 11.39
N ILE A 62 -13.92 13.21 12.15
CA ILE A 62 -14.41 11.90 11.69
C ILE A 62 -15.84 11.97 11.13
N ARG A 63 -16.65 12.94 11.59
CA ARG A 63 -18.03 13.11 11.13
C ARG A 63 -18.12 13.55 9.66
N ASP A 64 -17.14 14.33 9.21
CA ASP A 64 -17.11 14.88 7.84
C ASP A 64 -16.37 13.99 6.84
N ILE A 65 -15.95 12.80 7.25
CA ILE A 65 -15.17 11.87 6.43
C ILE A 65 -16.09 10.91 5.71
N GLU A 66 -15.93 10.84 4.40
CA GLU A 66 -16.71 9.96 3.52
C GLU A 66 -15.88 8.78 3.04
N PHE A 67 -14.58 8.99 2.80
CA PHE A 67 -13.66 7.96 2.32
C PHE A 67 -12.41 7.87 3.18
N VAL A 68 -12.01 6.64 3.49
CA VAL A 68 -10.69 6.32 4.03
C VAL A 68 -9.98 5.41 3.03
N ILE A 69 -8.88 5.93 2.49
CA ILE A 69 -7.96 5.19 1.64
C ILE A 69 -6.90 4.57 2.54
N PHE A 70 -6.72 3.28 2.33
CA PHE A 70 -5.76 2.45 3.02
C PHE A 70 -4.72 1.98 2.01
N ASP A 71 -3.51 2.51 2.11
CA ASP A 71 -2.41 2.14 1.23
C ASP A 71 -1.58 1.00 1.81
N GLU A 72 -1.03 0.16 0.94
CA GLU A 72 -0.18 -0.97 1.29
C GLU A 72 -0.80 -1.95 2.29
N VAL A 73 -2.06 -2.35 2.08
CA VAL A 73 -2.82 -3.25 2.97
C VAL A 73 -2.11 -4.61 3.19
N HIS A 74 -1.21 -5.03 2.30
CA HIS A 74 -0.39 -6.22 2.51
C HIS A 74 0.45 -6.19 3.80
N TYR A 75 0.66 -5.01 4.41
CA TYR A 75 1.23 -4.85 5.74
C TYR A 75 0.32 -5.34 6.89
N VAL A 76 -0.93 -5.74 6.62
CA VAL A 76 -1.81 -6.33 7.64
C VAL A 76 -1.24 -7.63 8.23
N ASN A 77 -0.38 -8.33 7.48
CA ASN A 77 0.29 -9.54 7.96
C ASN A 77 1.49 -9.25 8.88
N ASP A 78 1.84 -7.98 9.09
CA ASP A 78 2.87 -7.59 10.06
C ASP A 78 2.35 -7.80 11.49
N LEU A 79 3.08 -8.59 12.29
CA LEU A 79 2.64 -8.98 13.64
C LEU A 79 2.45 -7.78 14.59
N GLU A 80 3.21 -6.71 14.42
CA GLU A 80 3.13 -5.54 15.30
C GLU A 80 2.14 -4.51 14.77
N ARG A 81 2.04 -4.35 13.45
CA ARG A 81 1.26 -3.28 12.81
C ARG A 81 -0.11 -3.72 12.31
N GLY A 82 -0.31 -5.01 12.05
CA GLY A 82 -1.58 -5.58 11.57
C GLY A 82 -2.75 -5.32 12.51
N VAL A 83 -2.49 -5.33 13.83
CA VAL A 83 -3.50 -5.03 14.85
C VAL A 83 -4.08 -3.62 14.68
N VAL A 84 -3.23 -2.63 14.37
CA VAL A 84 -3.67 -1.25 14.16
C VAL A 84 -4.66 -1.16 13.00
N TRP A 85 -4.41 -1.93 11.94
CA TRP A 85 -5.25 -1.97 10.75
C TRP A 85 -6.63 -2.55 11.05
N GLU A 86 -6.67 -3.69 11.73
CA GLU A 86 -7.92 -4.32 12.14
C GLU A 86 -8.75 -3.40 13.05
N GLU A 87 -8.10 -2.79 14.05
CA GLU A 87 -8.75 -1.84 14.96
C GLU A 87 -9.34 -0.64 14.20
N VAL A 88 -8.56 -0.02 13.31
CA VAL A 88 -9.03 1.15 12.55
C VAL A 88 -10.20 0.77 11.65
N ILE A 89 -10.11 -0.37 10.95
CA ILE A 89 -11.21 -0.87 10.15
C ILE A 89 -12.41 -1.01 11.07
N ILE A 90 -12.36 -1.80 12.16
CA ILE A 90 -13.49 -2.04 13.07
C ILE A 90 -14.08 -0.73 13.64
N LEU A 91 -13.24 0.24 14.01
CA LEU A 91 -13.67 1.51 14.63
C LEU A 91 -14.23 2.54 13.65
N CYS A 92 -13.92 2.45 12.34
CA CYS A 92 -14.46 3.38 11.36
C CYS A 92 -16.01 3.41 11.40
N PRO A 93 -16.64 4.60 11.45
CA PRO A 93 -18.09 4.71 11.44
C PRO A 93 -18.76 4.10 10.21
N SER A 94 -20.04 3.76 10.30
CA SER A 94 -20.80 3.12 9.23
C SER A 94 -20.98 4.00 7.98
N HIS A 95 -20.94 5.32 8.10
CA HIS A 95 -21.04 6.22 6.96
C HIS A 95 -19.75 6.27 6.11
N VAL A 96 -18.62 5.86 6.68
CA VAL A 96 -17.32 5.90 5.99
C VAL A 96 -17.19 4.74 5.00
N ASN A 97 -16.78 5.05 3.79
CA ASN A 97 -16.45 4.09 2.74
C ASN A 97 -14.95 3.80 2.73
N LEU A 98 -14.59 2.53 2.52
CA LEU A 98 -13.20 2.08 2.59
C LEU A 98 -12.67 1.81 1.18
N ILE A 99 -11.49 2.32 0.88
CA ILE A 99 -10.75 2.05 -0.35
C ILE A 99 -9.43 1.39 0.06
N LEU A 100 -9.25 0.13 -0.33
CA LEU A 100 -8.13 -0.71 0.11
C LEU A 100 -7.19 -0.93 -1.09
N LEU A 101 -5.96 -0.41 -1.00
CA LEU A 101 -4.92 -0.52 -2.01
C LEU A 101 -3.83 -1.47 -1.51
N SER A 102 -3.46 -2.44 -2.33
CA SER A 102 -2.46 -3.45 -1.96
C SER A 102 -1.67 -3.92 -3.17
N ALA A 103 -0.42 -4.30 -2.93
CA ALA A 103 0.30 -5.22 -3.80
C ALA A 103 -0.43 -6.58 -3.89
N THR A 104 -0.01 -7.40 -4.85
CA THR A 104 -0.59 -8.73 -5.09
C THR A 104 -0.45 -9.62 -3.85
N VAL A 105 -1.58 -9.91 -3.21
CA VAL A 105 -1.67 -10.87 -2.09
C VAL A 105 -2.60 -12.02 -2.48
N PRO A 106 -2.29 -13.28 -2.08
CA PRO A 106 -3.09 -14.44 -2.48
C PRO A 106 -4.47 -14.46 -1.80
N ASN A 107 -4.61 -13.81 -0.64
CA ASN A 107 -5.80 -13.94 0.21
C ASN A 107 -6.74 -12.72 0.17
N THR A 108 -6.82 -12.02 -0.98
CA THR A 108 -7.64 -10.79 -1.12
C THR A 108 -9.12 -11.03 -0.86
N LYS A 109 -9.66 -12.16 -1.30
CA LYS A 109 -11.10 -12.46 -1.18
C LYS A 109 -11.53 -12.67 0.26
N GLU A 110 -10.79 -13.47 1.03
CA GLU A 110 -11.10 -13.69 2.45
C GLU A 110 -11.04 -12.40 3.25
N PHE A 111 -10.01 -11.58 2.99
CA PHE A 111 -9.87 -10.28 3.63
C PHE A 111 -11.04 -9.35 3.28
N ALA A 112 -11.40 -9.25 2.00
CA ALA A 112 -12.53 -8.43 1.58
C ALA A 112 -13.84 -8.93 2.20
N ASP A 113 -14.10 -10.24 2.21
CA ASP A 113 -15.30 -10.84 2.82
C ASP A 113 -15.35 -10.56 4.33
N TRP A 114 -14.22 -10.54 5.03
CA TRP A 114 -14.16 -10.12 6.43
C TRP A 114 -14.49 -8.63 6.61
N VAL A 115 -13.91 -7.74 5.81
CA VAL A 115 -14.20 -6.30 5.87
C VAL A 115 -15.69 -6.04 5.56
N GLY A 116 -16.21 -6.64 4.49
CA GLY A 116 -17.60 -6.46 4.05
C GLY A 116 -18.61 -6.94 5.09
N ARG A 117 -18.37 -8.10 5.71
CA ARG A 117 -19.21 -8.62 6.82
C ARG A 117 -19.13 -7.74 8.07
N THR A 118 -17.92 -7.34 8.46
CA THR A 118 -17.69 -6.51 9.66
C THR A 118 -18.34 -5.14 9.51
N LYS A 119 -18.27 -4.55 8.31
CA LYS A 119 -18.85 -3.23 8.01
C LYS A 119 -20.25 -3.23 7.46
N LYS A 120 -20.80 -4.40 7.14
CA LYS A 120 -22.08 -4.55 6.46
C LYS A 120 -22.14 -3.66 5.22
N LYS A 121 -21.06 -3.70 4.43
CA LYS A 121 -20.90 -2.92 3.18
C LYS A 121 -20.49 -3.85 2.05
N ASP A 122 -20.98 -3.55 0.86
CA ASP A 122 -20.52 -4.20 -0.36
C ASP A 122 -19.07 -3.80 -0.64
N ILE A 123 -18.24 -4.81 -0.89
CA ILE A 123 -16.82 -4.65 -1.19
C ILE A 123 -16.48 -5.44 -2.44
N TYR A 124 -15.82 -4.78 -3.38
CA TYR A 124 -15.50 -5.35 -4.68
C TYR A 124 -13.99 -5.56 -4.77
N VAL A 125 -13.57 -6.82 -4.95
CA VAL A 125 -12.16 -7.15 -5.15
C VAL A 125 -11.82 -6.92 -6.62
N ILE A 126 -10.91 -5.97 -6.87
CA ILE A 126 -10.39 -5.66 -8.20
C ILE A 126 -8.91 -6.03 -8.20
N SER A 127 -8.47 -6.89 -9.12
CA SER A 127 -7.08 -7.31 -9.23
C SER A 127 -6.60 -7.38 -10.67
N THR A 128 -5.31 -7.13 -10.88
CA THR A 128 -4.64 -7.36 -12.16
C THR A 128 -3.35 -8.15 -11.90
N PRO A 129 -3.18 -9.36 -12.46
CA PRO A 129 -1.98 -10.15 -12.22
C PRO A 129 -0.78 -9.67 -13.06
N LYS A 130 -1.01 -8.79 -14.05
CA LYS A 130 0.02 -8.35 -15.00
C LYS A 130 0.63 -7.01 -14.54
N ARG A 131 1.96 -6.94 -14.53
CA ARG A 131 2.69 -5.69 -14.28
C ARG A 131 2.59 -4.76 -15.48
N ALA A 132 2.39 -3.47 -15.24
CA ALA A 132 2.39 -2.45 -16.29
C ALA A 132 3.77 -2.33 -16.98
N VAL A 133 4.84 -2.51 -16.21
CA VAL A 133 6.21 -2.61 -16.71
C VAL A 133 6.71 -4.04 -16.46
N PRO A 134 6.82 -4.87 -17.51
CA PRO A 134 7.38 -6.21 -17.41
C PRO A 134 8.81 -6.18 -16.86
N LEU A 135 9.20 -7.21 -16.12
CA LEU A 135 10.56 -7.36 -15.62
C LEU A 135 11.27 -8.51 -16.32
N GLU A 136 12.58 -8.34 -16.49
CA GLU A 136 13.50 -9.41 -16.87
C GLU A 136 14.42 -9.69 -15.67
N HIS A 137 14.77 -10.95 -15.45
CA HIS A 137 15.67 -11.34 -14.36
C HIS A 137 17.01 -11.83 -14.94
N PHE A 138 18.10 -11.38 -14.33
CA PHE A 138 19.46 -11.73 -14.72
C PHE A 138 20.24 -12.28 -13.52
N LEU A 139 21.14 -13.22 -13.77
CA LEU A 139 22.18 -13.62 -12.84
C LEU A 139 23.50 -12.94 -13.21
N TYR A 140 24.17 -12.37 -12.22
CA TYR A 140 25.53 -11.87 -12.40
C TYR A 140 26.55 -12.95 -12.06
N ALA A 141 27.25 -13.45 -13.07
CA ALA A 141 28.24 -14.53 -12.94
C ALA A 141 29.39 -14.31 -13.91
N GLY A 142 30.63 -14.54 -13.46
CA GLY A 142 31.81 -14.36 -14.31
C GLY A 142 32.07 -12.93 -14.79
N LYS A 143 31.53 -11.91 -14.09
CA LYS A 143 31.49 -10.49 -14.52
C LYS A 143 30.54 -10.19 -15.69
N GLU A 144 29.65 -11.11 -16.01
CA GLU A 144 28.63 -10.95 -17.06
C GLU A 144 27.23 -11.14 -16.48
N LEU A 145 26.23 -10.55 -17.16
CA LEU A 145 24.82 -10.71 -16.83
C LEU A 145 24.19 -11.75 -17.74
N HIS A 146 23.57 -12.77 -17.15
CA HIS A 146 22.95 -13.89 -17.85
C HIS A 146 21.44 -13.85 -17.61
N LYS A 147 20.64 -13.68 -18.68
CA LYS A 147 19.18 -13.59 -18.56
C LYS A 147 18.58 -14.95 -18.19
N ILE A 148 17.88 -15.02 -17.07
CA ILE A 148 17.23 -16.25 -16.57
C ILE A 148 15.71 -16.21 -16.64
N VAL A 149 15.10 -15.03 -16.73
CA VAL A 149 13.65 -14.87 -16.95
C VAL A 149 13.45 -13.72 -17.91
N ASP A 150 12.66 -13.95 -18.95
CA ASP A 150 12.29 -12.91 -19.91
C ASP A 150 11.10 -12.06 -19.47
N ALA A 151 10.76 -11.03 -20.25
CA ALA A 151 9.64 -10.13 -19.97
C ALA A 151 8.26 -10.81 -19.96
N ASN A 152 8.14 -12.02 -20.52
CA ASN A 152 6.92 -12.82 -20.50
C ASN A 152 6.83 -13.73 -19.26
N GLY A 153 7.86 -13.71 -18.39
CA GLY A 153 7.95 -14.58 -17.23
C GLY A 153 8.40 -16.00 -17.55
N GLN A 154 8.90 -16.27 -18.76
CA GLN A 154 9.41 -17.59 -19.12
C GLN A 154 10.85 -17.78 -18.62
N PHE A 155 11.09 -18.92 -17.97
CA PHE A 155 12.40 -19.27 -17.47
C PHE A 155 13.33 -19.69 -18.63
N GLN A 156 14.52 -19.10 -18.65
CA GLN A 156 15.52 -19.28 -19.69
C GLN A 156 16.63 -20.21 -19.19
N THR A 157 16.49 -21.51 -19.48
CA THR A 157 17.45 -22.54 -19.07
C THR A 157 18.86 -22.28 -19.61
N GLY A 158 18.97 -21.66 -20.80
CA GLY A 158 20.25 -21.28 -21.42
C GLY A 158 21.07 -20.34 -20.53
N GLY A 159 20.48 -19.21 -20.10
CA GLY A 159 21.17 -18.26 -19.24
C GLY A 159 21.52 -18.83 -17.86
N MET A 160 20.73 -19.77 -17.33
CA MET A 160 21.10 -20.48 -16.09
C MET A 160 22.35 -21.35 -16.27
N ARG A 161 22.44 -22.06 -17.40
CA ARG A 161 23.61 -22.90 -17.72
C ARG A 161 24.86 -22.03 -17.94
N GLU A 162 24.73 -20.97 -18.71
CA GLU A 162 25.81 -20.02 -19.00
C GLU A 162 26.34 -19.35 -17.72
N ALA A 163 25.45 -18.92 -16.82
CA ALA A 163 25.84 -18.40 -15.53
C ALA A 163 26.63 -19.42 -14.69
N GLY A 164 26.20 -20.68 -14.69
CA GLY A 164 26.89 -21.78 -14.00
C GLY A 164 28.29 -22.06 -14.57
N GLU A 165 28.44 -22.04 -15.89
CA GLU A 165 29.74 -22.17 -16.56
C GLU A 165 30.65 -20.99 -16.26
N ALA A 166 30.13 -19.76 -16.29
CA ALA A 166 30.88 -18.54 -16.02
C ALA A 166 31.42 -18.48 -14.58
N LEU A 167 30.69 -19.05 -13.62
CA LEU A 167 31.16 -19.25 -12.24
C LEU A 167 32.30 -20.29 -12.16
N ARG A 168 32.21 -21.39 -12.91
CA ARG A 168 33.22 -22.47 -12.92
C ARG A 168 34.53 -22.05 -13.57
N ARG A 169 34.52 -21.23 -14.61
CA ARG A 169 35.74 -20.71 -15.26
C ARG A 169 36.62 -19.84 -14.36
N ARG A 170 36.13 -19.50 -13.16
CA ARG A 170 36.79 -18.64 -12.18
C ARG A 170 37.37 -19.40 -10.97
N GLN A 171 37.09 -20.70 -10.84
CA GLN A 171 37.77 -21.62 -9.92
C GLN A 171 38.96 -22.25 -10.63
#